data_AF-A0A7K3YXX5-F1
#
_entry.id   AF-A0A7K3YXX5-F1
#
_cell.length_a   1.000
_cell.length_b   1.000
_cell.length_c   1.000
_cell.angle_alpha   90.00
_cell.angle_beta   90.00
_cell.angle_gamma   90.00
#
_symmetry.space_group_name_H-M   'P 1'
#
loop_
_entity.id
_entity.type
_entity.pdbx_description
1 polymer ?
#
loop_
_entity_poly.entity_id
_entity_poly.type
_entity_poly.pdbx_seq_one_letter_code
_entity_poly.pdbx_strand_id
1 'polypeptide(L)' 'IGKLAMVNPEQVVFLFETLKTDDPLFTKAVLDCHEAEPESTCPCGYAGSEVFVCPQCGALPTLVRGREIVVTNVEIEVDD' A
#
# COMPACT_ATOMS: atom_id res chain seq x y z
N ILE A 1 1.05 -0.70 1.10
CA ILE A 1 1.49 0.63 0.60
C ILE A 1 1.80 0.48 -0.87
N GLY A 2 1.08 1.17 -1.75
CA GLY A 2 1.40 1.13 -3.18
C GLY A 2 2.78 1.69 -3.47
N LYS A 3 3.58 1.02 -4.31
CA LYS A 3 4.95 1.47 -4.66
C LYS A 3 5.01 2.85 -5.32
N LEU A 4 3.91 3.32 -5.90
CA LEU A 4 3.79 4.64 -6.51
C LEU A 4 3.15 5.67 -5.56
N ALA A 5 2.93 5.32 -4.28
CA ALA A 5 2.46 6.27 -3.27
C ALA A 5 3.53 7.29 -2.86
N MET A 6 4.81 7.05 -3.19
CA MET A 6 5.94 7.90 -2.81
C MET A 6 6.09 8.08 -1.29
N VAL A 7 5.78 7.03 -0.53
CA VAL A 7 5.88 7.00 0.93
C VAL A 7 6.86 5.90 1.34
N ASN A 8 7.75 6.21 2.29
CA ASN A 8 8.64 5.21 2.89
C ASN A 8 7.89 4.43 3.99
N PRO A 9 7.67 3.11 3.85
CA PRO A 9 7.01 2.28 4.86
C PRO A 9 7.63 2.36 6.26
N GLU A 10 8.96 2.42 6.35
CA GLU A 10 9.67 2.47 7.64
C GLU A 10 9.35 3.75 8.42
N GLN A 11 9.17 4.87 7.71
CA GLN A 11 8.77 6.14 8.32
C GLN A 11 7.33 6.09 8.84
N VAL A 12 6.43 5.38 8.14
CA VAL A 12 5.05 5.19 8.61
C VAL A 12 5.03 4.37 9.89
N VAL A 13 5.81 3.28 9.95
CA VAL A 13 5.94 2.46 11.16
C VAL A 13 6.52 3.29 12.31
N PHE A 14 7.57 4.07 12.08
CA PHE A 14 8.14 4.94 13.09
C PHE A 14 7.13 5.96 13.65
N LEU A 15 6.35 6.60 12.78
CA LEU A 15 5.32 7.54 13.20
C LEU A 15 4.23 6.84 14.02
N PHE A 16 3.82 5.63 13.61
CA PHE A 16 2.85 4.84 14.36
C PHE A 16 3.36 4.46 15.75
N GLU A 17 4.64 4.05 15.86
CA GLU A 17 5.28 3.79 17.16
C GLU A 17 5.28 5.01 18.06
N THR A 18 5.44 6.20 17.50
CA THR A 18 5.33 7.46 18.26
C THR A 18 3.89 7.70 18.73
N LEU A 19 2.89 7.54 17.86
CA LEU A 19 1.47 7.72 18.19
C LEU A 19 0.98 6.76 19.29
N LYS A 20 1.48 5.53 19.30
CA LYS A 20 1.15 4.52 20.33
C LYS A 20 1.52 4.97 21.75
N THR A 21 2.45 5.92 21.91
CA THR A 21 2.90 6.36 23.23
C THR A 21 1.88 7.24 23.96
N ASP A 22 0.90 7.78 23.24
CA ASP A 22 -0.13 8.68 23.80
C ASP A 22 -1.24 7.92 24.56
N ASP A 23 -1.47 6.64 24.24
CA ASP A 23 -2.50 5.82 24.87
C ASP A 23 -1.98 4.43 25.26
N PRO A 24 -2.00 4.07 26.56
CA PRO A 24 -1.58 2.75 27.04
C PRO A 24 -2.25 1.57 26.33
N LEU A 25 -3.49 1.73 25.83
CA LEU A 25 -4.21 0.70 25.08
C LEU A 25 -3.42 0.21 23.86
N PHE A 26 -2.70 1.12 23.19
CA PHE A 26 -1.99 0.82 21.95
C PHE A 26 -0.53 0.38 22.17
N THR A 27 -0.04 0.29 23.41
CA THR A 27 1.38 -0.01 23.71
C THR A 27 1.90 -1.25 22.96
N LYS A 28 1.07 -2.29 22.83
CA LYS A 28 1.42 -3.56 22.20
C LYS A 28 1.01 -3.66 20.72
N ALA A 29 0.31 -2.67 20.17
CA ALA A 29 -0.15 -2.70 18.79
C ALA A 29 1.05 -2.75 17.83
N VAL A 30 0.97 -3.54 16.76
CA VAL A 30 2.02 -3.64 15.74
C VAL A 30 1.44 -3.20 14.41
N LEU A 31 2.13 -2.30 13.71
CA LEU A 31 1.81 -1.95 12.33
C LEU A 31 2.76 -2.68 11.39
N ASP A 32 2.24 -3.66 10.66
CA ASP A 32 2.97 -4.32 9.58
C ASP A 32 2.61 -3.69 8.24
N CYS A 33 3.63 -3.29 7.48
CA CYS A 33 3.50 -2.58 6.22
C CYS A 33 4.10 -3.41 5.09
N HIS A 34 3.26 -3.79 4.12
CA HIS A 34 3.73 -4.45 2.89
C HIS A 34 3.62 -3.53 1.68
N GLU A 35 4.63 -3.57 0.80
CA GLU A 35 4.54 -2.89 -0.49
C GLU A 35 3.66 -3.67 -1.46
N ALA A 36 2.84 -2.94 -2.24
CA ALA A 36 2.00 -3.49 -3.29
C ALA A 36 2.50 -3.01 -4.66
N GLU A 37 2.67 -3.96 -5.58
CA GLU A 37 3.00 -3.66 -6.97
C GLU A 37 1.90 -2.84 -7.64
N PRO A 38 2.24 -1.98 -8.61
CA PRO A 38 1.24 -1.28 -9.40
C PRO A 38 0.47 -2.27 -10.27
N GLU A 39 -0.82 -1.96 -10.47
CA GLU A 39 -1.66 -2.65 -11.46
C GLU A 39 -2.11 -1.63 -12.49
N SER A 40 -2.03 -1.99 -13.77
CA SER A 40 -2.40 -1.15 -14.89
C SER A 40 -3.19 -1.94 -15.93
N THR A 41 -4.00 -1.22 -16.71
CA THR A 41 -4.79 -1.76 -17.81
C THR A 41 -4.66 -0.90 -19.06
N CYS A 42 -4.82 -1.48 -20.24
CA CYS A 42 -4.77 -0.77 -21.51
C CYS A 42 -6.00 -1.10 -22.37
N PRO A 43 -6.54 -0.15 -23.15
CA PRO A 43 -7.65 -0.42 -24.07
C PRO A 43 -7.38 -1.50 -25.13
N CYS A 44 -6.10 -1.83 -25.40
CA CYS A 44 -5.74 -2.92 -26.30
C CYS A 44 -5.95 -4.33 -25.71
N GLY A 45 -6.27 -4.44 -24.41
CA GLY A 45 -6.49 -5.71 -23.70
C GLY A 45 -5.40 -6.10 -22.70
N TYR A 46 -4.30 -5.35 -22.61
CA TYR A 46 -3.26 -5.59 -21.62
C TYR A 46 -3.76 -5.32 -20.19
N ALA A 47 -3.42 -6.22 -19.27
CA ALA A 47 -3.49 -6.03 -17.82
C ALA A 47 -2.19 -6.57 -17.20
N GLY A 48 -1.57 -5.79 -16.31
CA GLY A 48 -0.31 -6.16 -15.66
C GLY A 48 0.25 -5.03 -14.82
N SER A 49 1.57 -4.92 -14.71
CA SER A 49 2.26 -3.95 -13.83
C SER A 49 3.03 -2.86 -14.58
N GLU A 50 3.03 -2.85 -15.90
CA GLU A 50 3.74 -1.83 -16.69
C GLU A 50 3.01 -0.49 -16.60
N VAL A 51 3.69 0.59 -16.21
CA VAL A 51 3.04 1.89 -15.94
C VAL A 51 3.39 3.00 -16.92
N PHE A 52 4.44 2.81 -17.74
CA PHE A 52 4.91 3.83 -18.68
C PHE A 52 4.59 3.48 -20.14
N VAL A 53 4.75 2.22 -20.53
CA VAL A 53 4.55 1.79 -21.92
C VAL A 53 3.89 0.43 -21.92
N CYS A 54 2.74 0.31 -22.60
CA CYS A 54 2.07 -0.97 -22.77
C CYS A 54 2.92 -1.88 -23.67
N PRO A 55 3.24 -3.11 -23.22
CA PRO A 55 4.10 -4.01 -23.98
C PRO A 55 3.41 -4.58 -25.23
N GLN A 56 2.09 -4.46 -25.35
CA GLN A 56 1.32 -4.98 -26.49
C GLN A 56 1.16 -3.97 -27.63
N CYS A 57 0.88 -2.69 -27.31
CA CYS A 57 0.56 -1.68 -28.34
C CYS A 57 1.40 -0.40 -28.24
N GLY A 58 2.28 -0.26 -27.26
CA GLY A 58 3.13 0.91 -27.06
C GLY A 58 2.43 2.16 -26.47
N ALA A 59 1.12 2.12 -26.26
CA ALA A 59 0.38 3.23 -25.63
C ALA A 59 0.67 3.35 -24.12
N LEU A 60 0.34 4.49 -23.52
CA LEU A 60 0.39 4.68 -22.07
C LEU A 60 -0.76 3.89 -21.40
N PRO A 61 -0.47 2.89 -20.55
CA PRO A 61 -1.50 2.18 -19.81
C PRO A 61 -2.09 3.05 -18.68
N THR A 62 -3.33 2.78 -18.32
CA THR A 62 -4.01 3.44 -17.19
C THR A 62 -3.69 2.68 -15.91
N LEU A 63 -3.14 3.39 -14.93
CA LEU A 63 -2.92 2.82 -13.60
C LEU A 63 -4.25 2.65 -12.87
N VAL A 64 -4.52 1.44 -12.37
CA VAL A 64 -5.73 1.13 -11.59
C VAL A 64 -5.43 0.92 -10.10
N ARG A 65 -4.22 0.49 -9.74
CA ARG A 65 -3.75 0.36 -8.34
C ARG A 65 -2.27 0.68 -8.19
N GLY A 66 -1.84 0.94 -6.96
CA GLY A 66 -0.43 1.14 -6.59
C GLY A 66 -0.07 2.56 -6.15
N ARG A 67 -1.03 3.48 -6.06
CA ARG A 67 -0.84 4.83 -5.47
C ARG A 67 -1.42 4.96 -4.07
N GLU A 68 -2.34 4.08 -3.74
CA GLU A 68 -3.10 4.09 -2.51
C GLU A 68 -2.32 3.48 -1.33
N ILE A 69 -2.67 3.95 -0.14
CA ILE A 69 -2.30 3.34 1.13
C ILE A 69 -3.60 2.87 1.76
N VAL A 70 -3.70 1.58 2.07
CA VAL A 70 -4.93 0.94 2.53
C VAL A 70 -4.60 0.09 3.74
N VAL A 71 -5.43 0.17 4.78
CA VAL A 71 -5.40 -0.78 5.90
C VAL A 71 -6.07 -2.06 5.42
N THR A 72 -5.31 -3.14 5.36
CA THR A 72 -5.78 -4.43 4.82
C THR A 72 -6.45 -5.29 5.87
N ASN A 73 -6.01 -5.20 7.12
CA ASN A 73 -6.49 -6.01 8.23
C ASN A 73 -6.31 -5.25 9.56
N VAL A 74 -7.19 -5.52 10.52
CA VAL A 74 -7.08 -5.05 11.91
C VAL A 74 -7.47 -6.21 12.81
N GLU A 75 -6.55 -6.61 13.68
CA GLU A 75 -6.77 -7.66 14.68
C GLU A 75 -6.83 -7.03 16.07
N ILE A 76 -7.79 -7.47 16.87
CA ILE A 76 -8.04 -6.95 18.22
C ILE A 76 -8.18 -8.14 19.16
N GLU A 77 -7.35 -8.18 20.20
CA GLU A 77 -7.49 -9.13 21.31
C GLU A 77 -8.62 -8.67 22.22
N VAL A 78 -9.52 -9.60 22.57
CA VAL A 78 -10.59 -9.39 23.56
C VAL A 78 -10.37 -10.37 24.70
N ASP A 79 -10.53 -9.91 25.94
CA ASP A 79 -10.55 -10.80 27.10
C ASP A 79 -11.77 -11.74 26.99
N ASP A 80 -11.63 -12.99 27.45
CA ASP A 80 -12.70 -14.01 27.48
C ASP A 80 -13.96 -13.57 28.26
#